data_AF-A0A949CJC9-F1
#
_entry.id   AF-A0A949CJC9-F1
#
_cell.length_a   1.000
_cell.length_b   1.000
_cell.length_c   1.000
_cell.angle_alpha   90.00
_cell.angle_beta   90.00
_cell.angle_gamma   90.00
#
_symmetry.space_group_name_H-M   'P 1'
#
loop_
_entity.id
_entity.type
_entity.pdbx_description
1 polymer ?
#
loop_
_entity_poly.entity_id
_entity_poly.type
_entity_poly.pdbx_seq_one_letter_code
_entity_poly.pdbx_strand_id
1 'polypeptide(L)' 'MDNNNSFGQRTMVQGKWTCSECGAEITELPFQPDGERPIFCRDCHRQRRNSR' A
#
# COMPACT_ATOMS: atom_id res chain seq x y z
N MET A 1 -17.67 26.50 11.28
CA MET A 1 -17.45 25.20 10.60
C MET A 1 -16.03 25.23 10.06
N ASP A 2 -15.07 24.86 10.89
CA ASP A 2 -13.66 25.09 10.61
C ASP A 2 -13.03 23.76 10.19
N ASN A 3 -13.14 23.48 8.90
CA ASN A 3 -12.61 22.29 8.24
C ASN A 3 -11.07 22.43 8.11
N ASN A 4 -10.37 22.31 9.24
CA ASN A 4 -8.90 22.32 9.27
C ASN A 4 -8.38 20.96 8.81
N ASN A 5 -8.30 20.83 7.49
CA ASN A 5 -7.78 19.66 6.83
C ASN A 5 -6.27 19.78 6.59
N SER A 6 -5.48 19.85 7.68
CA SER A 6 -4.01 19.78 7.63
C SER A 6 -3.56 18.34 7.42
N PHE A 7 -3.76 17.81 6.20
CA PHE A 7 -3.18 16.53 5.82
C PHE A 7 -1.67 16.67 5.66
N GLY A 8 -0.94 16.35 6.73
CA GLY A 8 0.50 16.12 6.71
C GLY A 8 0.87 15.23 5.52
N GLN A 9 1.88 15.67 4.77
CA GLN A 9 2.35 15.05 3.54
C GLN A 9 2.63 13.55 3.78
N ARG A 10 1.69 12.68 3.40
CA ARG A 10 1.91 11.24 3.39
C ARG A 10 2.95 10.96 2.33
N THR A 11 4.21 10.79 2.72
CA THR A 11 5.28 10.37 1.82
C THR A 11 4.95 8.96 1.33
N MET A 12 4.31 8.88 0.17
CA MET A 12 4.12 7.62 -0.55
C MET A 12 5.39 7.36 -1.34
N VAL A 13 5.97 6.18 -1.17
CA VAL A 13 7.07 5.72 -2.00
C VAL A 13 6.47 5.29 -3.33
N GLN A 14 6.85 5.95 -4.41
CA GLN A 14 6.53 5.52 -5.76
C GLN A 14 7.62 4.57 -6.27
N GLY A 15 7.22 3.44 -6.83
CA GLY A 15 8.12 2.39 -7.31
C GLY A 15 7.34 1.31 -8.02
N LYS A 16 8.00 0.36 -8.69
CA LYS A 16 7.32 -0.76 -9.34
C LYS A 16 7.58 -2.03 -8.54
N TRP A 17 6.54 -2.54 -7.90
CA TRP A 17 6.59 -3.81 -7.17
C TRP A 17 5.53 -4.78 -7.67
N THR A 18 5.72 -6.07 -7.41
CA THR A 18 4.79 -7.11 -7.86
C THR A 18 4.11 -7.73 -6.66
N CYS A 19 2.77 -7.82 -6.71
CA CYS A 19 2.00 -8.51 -5.70
C CYS A 19 2.33 -10.00 -5.70
N SER A 20 2.76 -10.54 -4.57
CA SER A 20 3.11 -11.96 -4.44
C SER A 20 1.91 -12.91 -4.47
N GLU A 21 0.67 -12.40 -4.42
CA GLU A 21 -0.55 -13.20 -4.43
C GLU A 21 -1.23 -13.21 -5.81
N CYS A 22 -1.37 -12.05 -6.46
CA CYS A 22 -2.07 -11.93 -7.75
C CYS A 22 -1.18 -11.49 -8.92
N GLY A 23 0.08 -11.12 -8.68
CA GLY A 23 0.98 -10.62 -9.72
C GLY A 23 0.72 -9.17 -10.17
N ALA A 24 -0.20 -8.44 -9.52
CA ALA A 24 -0.49 -7.05 -9.86
C ALA A 24 0.72 -6.13 -9.63
N GLU A 25 0.91 -5.15 -10.52
CA GLU A 25 1.91 -4.09 -10.34
C GLU A 25 1.42 -3.10 -9.27
N ILE A 26 2.26 -2.82 -8.30
CA ILE A 26 2.03 -1.85 -7.22
C ILE A 26 2.96 -0.69 -7.49
N THR A 27 2.37 0.49 -7.67
CA THR A 27 3.10 1.70 -8.02
C THR A 27 3.40 2.60 -6.81
N GLU A 28 2.68 2.39 -5.71
CA GLU A 28 2.67 3.31 -4.56
C GLU A 28 2.53 2.52 -3.26
N LEU A 29 3.49 2.70 -2.34
CA LEU A 29 3.45 2.10 -1.02
C LEU A 29 3.66 3.16 0.08
N PRO A 30 2.94 3.09 1.20
CA PRO A 30 3.16 3.98 2.34
C PRO A 30 4.38 3.56 3.19
N PHE A 31 5.10 2.52 2.78
CA PHE A 31 6.31 2.00 3.41
C PHE A 31 7.32 1.64 2.32
N GLN A 32 8.61 1.65 2.67
CA GLN A 32 9.66 1.19 1.78
C GLN A 32 9.74 -0.34 1.85
N PRO A 33 9.56 -1.07 0.74
CA PRO A 33 9.66 -2.52 0.76
C PRO A 33 11.14 -2.97 0.74
N ASP A 34 11.49 -3.87 1.65
CA ASP A 34 12.86 -4.39 1.81
C ASP A 34 13.22 -5.52 0.83
N GLY A 35 12.29 -5.94 -0.05
CA GLY A 35 12.49 -7.05 -1.00
C GLY A 35 12.54 -8.45 -0.38
N GLU A 36 12.73 -8.56 0.94
CA GLU A 36 12.77 -9.83 1.66
C GLU A 36 11.36 -10.37 2.00
N ARG A 37 10.36 -9.47 2.09
CA ARG A 37 8.97 -9.80 2.46
C ARG A 37 8.03 -9.76 1.26
N PRO A 38 7.05 -10.68 1.17
CA PRO A 38 6.07 -10.65 0.09
C PRO A 38 5.21 -9.39 0.19
N ILE A 39 5.11 -8.67 -0.91
CA ILE A 39 4.32 -7.44 -1.01
C ILE A 39 2.94 -7.83 -1.52
N PHE A 40 1.90 -7.28 -0.90
CA PHE A 40 0.52 -7.50 -1.31
C PHE A 40 -0.11 -6.19 -1.77
N CYS A 41 -0.86 -6.24 -2.87
CA CYS A 41 -1.63 -5.09 -3.32
C CYS A 41 -2.74 -4.74 -2.32
N ARG A 42 -3.30 -3.54 -2.43
CA ARG A 42 -4.36 -3.05 -1.53
C ARG A 42 -5.54 -4.02 -1.48
N ASP A 43 -5.91 -4.62 -2.60
CA ASP A 43 -7.01 -5.56 -2.72
C ASP A 43 -6.74 -6.90 -2.02
N CYS A 44 -5.61 -7.54 -2.30
CA CYS A 44 -5.19 -8.78 -1.62
C CYS A 44 -5.08 -8.57 -0.10
N HIS A 45 -4.47 -7.46 0.31
CA HIS A 45 -4.35 -7.12 1.73
C HIS A 45 -5.72 -6.83 2.39
N ARG A 46 -6.65 -6.21 1.66
CA ARG A 46 -8.02 -5.98 2.14
C ARG A 46 -8.81 -7.28 2.24
N GLN A 47 -8.73 -8.15 1.22
CA GLN A 47 -9.36 -9.47 1.25
C GLN A 47 -8.88 -10.30 2.43
N ARG A 48 -7.55 -10.41 2.65
CA ARG A 48 -6.99 -11.11 3.83
C ARG A 48 -7.45 -10.53 5.16
N ARG A 49 -7.60 -9.22 5.27
CA ARG A 49 -8.08 -8.57 6.50
C ARG A 49 -9.57 -8.73 6.72
N ASN A 50 -10.37 -8.80 5.65
CA ASN A 50 -11.82 -8.90 5.72
C ASN A 50 -12.33 -10.34 5.91
N SER A 51 -11.48 -11.34 5.68
CA SER A 51 -11.81 -12.76 5.89
C SER A 51 -11.51 -13.27 7.31
N ARG A 52 -11.39 -12.37 8.30
CA ARG A 52 -11.29 -12.71 9.73
C ARG A 52 -12.57 -12.28 10.42
#